data_AF-A0A9D9LLL0-F1
#
_entry.id   AF-A0A9D9LLL0-F1
#
_cell.length_a   1.000
_cell.length_b   1.000
_cell.length_c   1.000
_cell.angle_alpha   90.00
_cell.angle_beta   90.00
_cell.angle_gamma   90.00
#
_symmetry.space_group_name_H-M   'P 1'
#
loop_
_entity.id
_entity.type
_entity.pdbx_description
1 polymer ?
#
loop_
_entity_poly.entity_id
_entity_poly.type
_entity_poly.pdbx_seq_one_letter_code
_entity_poly.pdbx_strand_id
1 'polypeptide(L)'
;TDKEAAPVCEVASTEAAKEEQPEADAAVEEISVGEDTPAVEEPAVEAEPTAEAAKEAMSDASPENTDGTADFMSGIKYDYSFEAKLSLADDETKDFYTSIATFVKARGVKIQRSWKKERVYLGRNLFATLVFKGARLAVALALDPKEYEGSKYKFTDLSGVKRFAETPMLIKITSKRRVKYVYELLTVMFENAGVPEAAKEVKLDKIPALGRRALINRGLIKVTDRTKAKKS
;
A
#
# COMPACT_ATOMS: atom_id res chain seq x y z
N THR A 1 -55.19 -47.83 -31.20
CA THR A 1 -54.86 -46.54 -30.58
C THR A 1 -53.41 -46.27 -30.88
N ASP A 2 -53.20 -45.21 -31.64
CA ASP A 2 -51.95 -44.54 -32.04
C ASP A 2 -50.68 -44.90 -31.22
N LYS A 3 -49.59 -45.36 -31.86
CA LYS A 3 -48.61 -44.58 -32.65
C LYS A 3 -47.71 -43.75 -31.72
N GLU A 4 -46.47 -44.20 -31.52
CA GLU A 4 -45.30 -43.33 -31.74
C GLU A 4 -44.04 -44.17 -31.91
N ALA A 5 -43.40 -43.96 -33.06
CA ALA A 5 -42.13 -44.54 -33.49
C ALA A 5 -41.01 -43.51 -33.23
N ALA A 6 -39.78 -44.02 -33.12
CA ALA A 6 -38.48 -43.32 -33.20
C ALA A 6 -38.41 -42.34 -34.42
N PRO A 7 -37.39 -41.43 -34.62
CA PRO A 7 -35.96 -41.70 -34.39
C PRO A 7 -35.01 -40.48 -34.16
N VAL A 8 -33.72 -40.82 -34.03
CA VAL A 8 -32.53 -39.98 -34.14
C VAL A 8 -32.37 -39.40 -35.56
N CYS A 9 -31.98 -38.12 -35.69
CA CYS A 9 -31.31 -37.47 -36.83
C CYS A 9 -30.73 -36.14 -36.28
N GLU A 10 -29.42 -35.89 -36.22
CA GLU A 10 -28.48 -35.63 -37.32
C GLU A 10 -29.03 -34.64 -38.35
N VAL A 11 -28.55 -33.40 -38.30
CA VAL A 11 -28.55 -32.47 -39.43
C VAL A 11 -27.19 -31.82 -39.55
N ALA A 12 -26.52 -32.18 -40.63
CA ALA A 12 -25.31 -31.56 -41.15
C ALA A 12 -25.61 -30.28 -41.95
N SER A 13 -24.59 -29.44 -42.02
CA SER A 13 -24.13 -28.57 -43.13
C SER A 13 -25.10 -27.95 -44.13
N THR A 14 -24.91 -26.65 -44.38
CA THR A 14 -24.59 -26.02 -45.68
C THR A 14 -24.28 -24.54 -45.38
N GLU A 15 -23.04 -24.05 -45.50
CA GLU A 15 -22.27 -23.67 -46.70
C GLU A 15 -22.93 -22.55 -47.54
N ALA A 16 -22.29 -21.36 -47.56
CA ALA A 16 -22.04 -20.58 -48.78
C ALA A 16 -21.26 -19.29 -48.45
N ALA A 17 -20.04 -19.23 -48.97
CA ALA A 17 -19.16 -18.07 -49.02
C ALA A 17 -19.55 -17.10 -50.14
N LYS A 18 -19.25 -15.80 -49.99
CA LYS A 18 -18.71 -14.94 -51.07
C LYS A 18 -18.12 -13.61 -50.55
N GLU A 19 -16.79 -13.58 -50.53
CA GLU A 19 -15.84 -12.56 -51.03
C GLU A 19 -16.38 -11.24 -51.63
N GLU A 20 -15.87 -10.09 -51.17
CA GLU A 20 -15.23 -9.01 -52.00
C GLU A 20 -14.65 -7.88 -51.10
N GLN A 21 -13.36 -7.57 -51.27
CA GLN A 21 -12.72 -6.28 -50.89
C GLN A 21 -12.85 -5.29 -52.09
N PRO A 22 -12.18 -4.10 -52.18
CA PRO A 22 -11.65 -3.09 -51.23
C PRO A 22 -12.05 -1.63 -51.62
N GLU A 23 -11.51 -0.64 -50.88
CA GLU A 23 -10.99 0.69 -51.34
C GLU A 23 -11.52 1.98 -50.66
N ALA A 24 -10.53 2.81 -50.30
CA ALA A 24 -10.48 4.27 -50.22
C ALA A 24 -11.30 5.03 -49.15
N ASP A 25 -10.59 5.62 -48.18
CA ASP A 25 -10.39 7.08 -48.23
C ASP A 25 -9.11 7.46 -47.47
N ALA A 26 -8.27 8.22 -48.16
CA ALA A 26 -7.01 8.75 -47.69
C ALA A 26 -7.22 10.20 -47.26
N ALA A 27 -6.84 10.54 -46.03
CA ALA A 27 -6.62 11.92 -45.64
C ALA A 27 -5.35 12.01 -44.79
N VAL A 28 -4.28 12.41 -45.47
CA VAL A 28 -3.02 12.90 -44.93
C VAL A 28 -3.22 14.36 -44.50
N GLU A 29 -2.79 14.73 -43.30
CA GLU A 29 -2.38 16.10 -43.03
C GLU A 29 -1.11 16.08 -42.17
N GLU A 30 -0.05 16.63 -42.76
CA GLU A 30 1.27 16.81 -42.18
C GLU A 30 1.26 17.92 -41.13
N ILE A 31 1.90 17.69 -39.99
CA ILE A 31 2.59 18.76 -39.27
C ILE A 31 3.92 18.24 -38.74
N SER A 32 4.93 19.02 -39.10
CA SER A 32 6.36 18.91 -38.82
C SER A 32 6.74 19.28 -37.38
N VAL A 33 8.04 19.22 -37.11
CA VAL A 33 8.79 19.63 -35.90
C VAL A 33 8.97 18.47 -34.91
N GLY A 34 10.18 18.04 -34.54
CA GLY A 34 11.53 18.52 -34.79
C GLY A 34 12.51 17.59 -34.08
N GLU A 35 13.70 17.49 -34.65
CA GLU A 35 14.89 16.82 -34.14
C GLU A 35 15.27 17.33 -32.74
N ASP A 36 15.42 16.42 -31.77
CA ASP A 36 16.38 16.57 -30.66
C ASP A 36 16.67 15.19 -30.06
N THR A 37 17.86 14.66 -30.37
CA THR A 37 18.51 13.60 -29.60
C THR A 37 19.05 14.20 -28.30
N PRO A 38 19.09 13.43 -27.20
CA PRO A 38 20.44 13.09 -26.75
C PRO A 38 20.62 11.63 -26.31
N ALA A 39 21.81 11.18 -26.65
CA ALA A 39 22.45 9.94 -26.26
C ALA A 39 22.85 9.92 -24.78
N VAL A 40 22.86 8.70 -24.23
CA VAL A 40 23.82 8.09 -23.28
C VAL A 40 24.67 9.02 -22.42
N GLU A 41 24.50 8.92 -21.11
CA GLU A 41 25.61 8.86 -20.13
C GLU A 41 25.15 8.16 -18.85
N GLU A 42 25.72 6.99 -18.56
CA GLU A 42 25.90 6.51 -17.18
C GLU A 42 26.93 7.43 -16.50
N PRO A 43 26.84 7.62 -15.18
CA PRO A 43 27.79 6.84 -14.39
C PRO A 43 27.21 6.23 -13.11
N ALA A 44 27.81 5.10 -12.79
CA ALA A 44 27.76 4.40 -11.51
C ALA A 44 28.03 5.33 -10.32
N VAL A 45 27.29 5.12 -9.24
CA VAL A 45 27.70 5.49 -7.89
C VAL A 45 27.44 4.31 -6.96
N GLU A 46 28.55 3.88 -6.36
CA GLU A 46 28.73 2.78 -5.43
C GLU A 46 27.73 2.80 -4.27
N ALA A 47 27.25 1.61 -3.94
CA ALA A 47 26.52 1.34 -2.71
C ALA A 47 27.50 0.87 -1.63
N GLU A 48 27.69 1.68 -0.59
CA GLU A 48 28.07 1.19 0.73
C GLU A 48 26.85 1.24 1.67
N PRO A 49 26.42 0.13 2.29
CA PRO A 49 25.35 0.17 3.27
C PRO A 49 25.93 0.47 4.66
N THR A 50 25.94 1.75 5.04
CA THR A 50 26.33 2.17 6.40
C THR A 50 25.23 1.80 7.41
N ALA A 51 25.64 1.34 8.59
CA ALA A 51 24.83 0.89 9.75
C ALA A 51 23.87 1.94 10.37
N GLU A 52 23.53 2.99 9.63
CA GLU A 52 22.70 4.12 10.05
C GLU A 52 21.20 3.88 9.82
N ALA A 53 20.83 3.00 8.87
CA ALA A 53 19.44 2.66 8.58
C ALA A 53 18.70 1.95 9.74
N ALA A 54 19.42 1.21 10.58
CA ALA A 54 18.86 0.55 11.76
C ALA A 54 18.44 1.56 12.86
N LYS A 55 19.07 2.74 12.91
CA LYS A 55 18.76 3.77 13.90
C LYS A 55 17.48 4.51 13.55
N GLU A 56 17.21 4.71 12.27
CA GLU A 56 15.93 5.28 11.81
C GLU A 56 14.72 4.33 11.96
N ALA A 57 14.94 3.04 12.17
CA ALA A 57 13.86 2.10 12.45
C ALA A 57 13.39 2.16 13.92
N MET A 58 14.21 2.73 14.80
CA MET A 58 13.92 2.89 16.23
C MET A 58 13.53 4.32 16.63
N SER A 59 13.76 5.32 15.78
CA SER A 59 13.26 6.68 15.97
C SER A 59 11.86 6.86 15.35
N ASP A 60 10.84 6.15 15.86
CA ASP A 60 9.47 6.67 15.76
C ASP A 60 9.32 7.83 16.75
N ALA A 61 10.13 8.88 16.53
CA ALA A 61 9.93 10.17 17.18
C ALA A 61 8.62 10.72 16.62
N SER A 62 7.69 10.88 17.55
CA SER A 62 6.36 11.47 17.37
C SER A 62 6.40 12.63 16.37
N PRO A 63 5.45 12.71 15.42
CA PRO A 63 5.38 13.88 14.54
C PRO A 63 5.29 15.14 15.40
N GLU A 64 6.24 16.06 15.19
CA GLU A 64 6.22 17.43 15.67
C GLU A 64 5.02 18.14 15.05
N ASN A 65 3.86 18.02 15.70
CA ASN A 65 2.85 19.07 15.60
C ASN A 65 3.28 20.18 16.56
N THR A 66 3.57 21.34 15.97
CA THR A 66 4.14 22.56 16.55
C THR A 66 3.22 23.29 17.54
N ASP A 67 2.66 22.58 18.53
CA ASP A 67 1.82 23.17 19.60
C ASP A 67 2.17 22.59 21.00
N GLY A 68 3.37 22.02 21.15
CA GLY A 68 3.75 21.23 22.33
C GLY A 68 4.90 21.78 23.16
N THR A 69 5.36 23.02 22.93
CA THR A 69 6.53 23.58 23.66
C THR A 69 6.31 23.63 25.18
N ALA A 70 5.08 23.89 25.64
CA ALA A 70 4.74 23.87 27.07
C ALA A 70 4.57 22.45 27.66
N ASP A 71 4.09 21.50 26.85
CA ASP A 71 3.87 20.10 27.27
C ASP A 71 5.20 19.37 27.54
N PHE A 72 6.23 19.66 26.74
CA PHE A 72 7.54 19.02 26.87
C PHE A 72 8.23 19.37 28.20
N MET A 73 8.08 20.61 28.67
CA MET A 73 8.60 21.06 29.97
C MET A 73 7.82 20.46 31.15
N SER A 74 6.55 20.10 30.94
CA SER A 74 5.66 19.57 31.97
C SER A 74 5.75 18.05 32.16
N GLY A 75 6.60 17.35 31.40
CA GLY A 75 6.81 15.91 31.51
C GLY A 75 5.64 15.05 30.98
N ILE A 76 4.68 15.66 30.28
CA ILE A 76 3.51 14.99 29.71
C ILE A 76 3.92 14.33 28.39
N LYS A 77 3.64 13.02 28.27
CA LYS A 77 3.82 12.24 27.04
C LYS A 77 2.48 11.91 26.42
N TYR A 78 2.40 12.04 25.11
CA TYR A 78 1.25 11.66 24.32
C TYR A 78 1.57 10.42 23.52
N ASP A 79 0.82 9.35 23.76
CA ASP A 79 0.88 8.11 23.01
C ASP A 79 -0.29 8.08 22.02
N TYR A 80 0.00 8.43 20.77
CA TYR A 80 -0.94 8.41 19.66
C TYR A 80 -1.14 7.00 19.13
N SER A 81 -2.40 6.58 19.00
CA SER A 81 -2.77 5.37 18.25
C SER A 81 -2.58 5.55 16.73
N PHE A 82 -2.60 4.44 15.99
CA PHE A 82 -2.56 4.43 14.53
C PHE A 82 -3.71 5.23 13.94
N GLU A 83 -4.92 5.06 14.48
CA GLU A 83 -6.11 5.79 14.07
C GLU A 83 -6.01 7.29 14.41
N ALA A 84 -5.47 7.64 15.58
CA ALA A 84 -5.21 9.04 15.91
C ALA A 84 -4.21 9.68 14.92
N LYS A 85 -3.10 8.99 14.61
CA LYS A 85 -2.13 9.47 13.62
C LYS A 85 -2.78 9.63 12.23
N LEU A 86 -3.63 8.69 11.83
CA LEU A 86 -4.32 8.71 10.54
C LEU A 86 -5.34 9.85 10.45
N SER A 87 -6.11 10.14 11.51
CA SER A 87 -7.04 11.26 11.55
C SER A 87 -6.35 12.63 11.54
N LEU A 88 -5.16 12.73 12.14
CA LEU A 88 -4.34 13.95 12.15
C LEU A 88 -3.50 14.14 10.88
N ALA A 89 -3.35 13.10 10.06
CA ALA A 89 -2.54 13.16 8.86
C ALA A 89 -3.17 14.06 7.77
N ASP A 90 -2.34 14.42 6.80
CA ASP A 90 -2.78 15.13 5.60
C ASP A 90 -3.79 14.29 4.80
N ASP A 91 -4.64 14.97 4.04
CA ASP A 91 -5.67 14.30 3.24
C ASP A 91 -5.06 13.34 2.21
N GLU A 92 -3.90 13.68 1.62
CA GLU A 92 -3.17 12.76 0.74
C GLU A 92 -2.79 11.44 1.43
N THR A 93 -2.34 11.51 2.69
CA THR A 93 -1.96 10.32 3.45
C THR A 93 -3.18 9.47 3.80
N LYS A 94 -4.32 10.11 4.10
CA LYS A 94 -5.60 9.42 4.30
C LYS A 94 -6.05 8.72 3.01
N ASP A 95 -5.89 9.36 1.87
CA ASP A 95 -6.23 8.78 0.57
C ASP A 95 -5.33 7.58 0.22
N PHE A 96 -4.02 7.68 0.46
CA PHE A 96 -3.11 6.55 0.27
C PHE A 96 -3.48 5.36 1.14
N TYR A 97 -3.75 5.60 2.43
CA TYR A 97 -4.22 4.55 3.33
C TYR A 97 -5.53 3.93 2.83
N THR A 98 -6.52 4.76 2.48
CA THR A 98 -7.85 4.31 2.04
C THR A 98 -7.75 3.45 0.79
N SER A 99 -6.87 3.85 -0.14
CA SER A 99 -6.61 3.11 -1.38
C SER A 99 -5.99 1.73 -1.08
N ILE A 100 -4.97 1.67 -0.21
CA ILE A 100 -4.31 0.41 0.18
C ILE A 100 -5.26 -0.50 0.95
N ALA A 101 -5.98 0.03 1.94
CA ALA A 101 -6.92 -0.73 2.74
C ALA A 101 -8.07 -1.26 1.89
N THR A 102 -8.52 -0.51 0.89
CA THR A 102 -9.52 -0.95 -0.09
C THR A 102 -9.00 -2.11 -0.93
N PHE A 103 -7.78 -1.98 -1.48
CA PHE A 103 -7.15 -3.04 -2.28
C PHE A 103 -7.01 -4.35 -1.50
N VAL A 104 -6.53 -4.26 -0.25
CA VAL A 104 -6.36 -5.42 0.63
C VAL A 104 -7.72 -6.06 0.98
N LYS A 105 -8.75 -5.25 1.28
CA LYS A 105 -10.09 -5.76 1.59
C LYS A 105 -10.80 -6.37 0.37
N ALA A 106 -10.58 -5.83 -0.82
CA ALA A 106 -11.13 -6.34 -2.07
C ALA A 106 -10.66 -7.77 -2.38
N ARG A 107 -9.43 -8.11 -1.94
CA ARG A 107 -8.84 -9.46 -2.03
C ARG A 107 -9.31 -10.41 -0.91
N GLY A 108 -10.25 -9.98 -0.06
CA GLY A 108 -10.78 -10.80 1.05
C GLY A 108 -9.82 -10.97 2.23
N VAL A 109 -8.76 -10.16 2.30
CA VAL A 109 -7.72 -10.27 3.32
C VAL A 109 -8.13 -9.49 4.58
N LYS A 110 -7.86 -10.07 5.75
CA LYS A 110 -8.27 -9.48 7.03
C LYS A 110 -7.25 -8.43 7.48
N ILE A 111 -7.73 -7.22 7.78
CA ILE A 111 -6.94 -6.18 8.43
C ILE A 111 -7.24 -6.20 9.93
N GLN A 112 -6.21 -6.40 10.75
CA GLN A 112 -6.29 -6.36 12.20
C GLN A 112 -5.57 -5.11 12.73
N ARG A 113 -6.32 -4.23 13.40
CA ARG A 113 -5.79 -3.01 13.99
C ARG A 113 -5.20 -3.31 15.37
N SER A 114 -3.99 -2.79 15.60
CA SER A 114 -3.33 -2.69 16.90
C SER A 114 -3.11 -1.21 17.23
N TRP A 115 -2.69 -0.91 18.46
CA TRP A 115 -2.54 0.48 18.91
C TRP A 115 -1.60 1.29 18.01
N LYS A 116 -0.46 0.72 17.58
CA LYS A 116 0.57 1.44 16.79
C LYS A 116 0.62 1.09 15.31
N LYS A 117 -0.09 0.05 14.88
CA LYS A 117 0.07 -0.54 13.56
C LYS A 117 -1.18 -1.29 13.16
N GLU A 118 -1.37 -1.46 11.86
CA GLU A 118 -2.32 -2.41 11.32
C GLU A 118 -1.58 -3.55 10.65
N ARG A 119 -2.13 -4.75 10.79
CA ARG A 119 -1.55 -5.97 10.23
C ARG A 119 -2.53 -6.57 9.24
N VAL A 120 -1.99 -6.98 8.11
CA VAL A 120 -2.72 -7.62 7.02
C VAL A 120 -2.42 -9.11 7.06
N TYR A 121 -3.43 -9.88 7.44
CA TYR A 121 -3.34 -11.32 7.59
C TYR A 121 -4.14 -12.03 6.50
N LEU A 122 -3.49 -13.02 5.89
CA LEU A 122 -4.16 -14.01 5.05
C LEU A 122 -4.07 -15.36 5.77
N GLY A 123 -5.20 -15.81 6.32
CA GLY A 123 -5.22 -16.99 7.17
C GLY A 123 -4.34 -16.82 8.41
N ARG A 124 -3.24 -17.58 8.46
CA ARG A 124 -2.29 -17.63 9.59
C ARG A 124 -1.03 -16.78 9.35
N ASN A 125 -0.81 -16.35 8.11
CA ASN A 125 0.43 -15.71 7.69
C ASN A 125 0.26 -14.18 7.66
N LEU A 126 1.29 -13.46 8.11
CA LEU A 126 1.36 -11.99 8.04
C LEU A 126 1.97 -11.59 6.70
N PHE A 127 1.24 -10.80 5.92
CA PHE A 127 1.69 -10.35 4.60
C PHE A 127 2.24 -8.94 4.65
N ALA A 128 1.53 -8.05 5.32
CA ALA A 128 1.94 -6.66 5.41
C ALA A 128 1.61 -6.07 6.78
N THR A 129 2.41 -5.09 7.18
CA THR A 129 2.19 -4.29 8.38
C THR A 129 2.23 -2.81 7.99
N LEU A 130 1.11 -2.11 8.20
CA LEU A 130 1.02 -0.67 8.02
C LEU A 130 1.44 0.01 9.32
N VAL A 131 2.37 0.95 9.19
CA VAL A 131 2.93 1.73 10.30
C VAL A 131 3.08 3.18 9.87
N PHE A 132 3.03 4.10 10.83
CA PHE A 132 3.53 5.45 10.60
C PHE A 132 5.01 5.49 10.96
N LYS A 133 5.83 6.10 10.10
CA LYS A 133 7.21 6.48 10.39
C LYS A 133 7.27 8.00 10.40
N GLY A 134 7.22 8.59 11.60
CA GLY A 134 6.99 10.02 11.78
C GLY A 134 5.56 10.40 11.37
N ALA A 135 5.43 11.33 10.41
CA ALA A 135 4.14 11.80 9.88
C ALA A 135 3.61 10.96 8.69
N ARG A 136 4.47 10.19 8.02
CA ARG A 136 4.11 9.48 6.77
C ARG A 136 3.75 8.03 7.01
N LEU A 137 2.85 7.52 6.18
CA LEU A 137 2.50 6.10 6.13
C LEU A 137 3.63 5.29 5.50
N ALA A 138 3.94 4.13 6.08
CA ALA A 138 4.88 3.17 5.56
C ALA A 138 4.27 1.76 5.66
N VAL A 139 4.63 0.91 4.70
CA VAL A 139 4.15 -0.47 4.61
C VAL A 139 5.35 -1.38 4.67
N ALA A 140 5.39 -2.24 5.68
CA ALA A 140 6.35 -3.33 5.78
C ALA A 140 5.73 -4.57 5.14
N LEU A 141 6.46 -5.24 4.26
CA LEU A 141 6.04 -6.41 3.49
C LEU A 141 6.86 -7.64 3.94
N ALA A 142 6.22 -8.80 3.92
CA ALA A 142 6.86 -10.10 4.15
C ALA A 142 7.56 -10.62 2.89
N LEU A 143 8.47 -9.80 2.35
CA LEU A 143 9.31 -10.10 1.19
C LEU A 143 10.77 -9.94 1.59
N ASP A 144 11.64 -10.75 0.99
CA ASP A 144 13.07 -10.68 1.28
C ASP A 144 13.71 -9.48 0.55
N PRO A 145 14.30 -8.52 1.28
CA PRO A 145 14.83 -7.29 0.68
C PRO A 145 15.94 -7.57 -0.34
N LYS A 146 16.72 -8.65 -0.14
CA LYS A 146 17.83 -9.07 -0.99
C LYS A 146 17.40 -9.43 -2.41
N GLU A 147 16.20 -9.99 -2.58
CA GLU A 147 15.68 -10.38 -3.89
C GLU A 147 15.31 -9.16 -4.75
N TYR A 148 15.05 -8.03 -4.09
CA TYR A 148 14.61 -6.79 -4.75
C TYR A 148 15.71 -5.72 -4.77
N GLU A 149 16.94 -6.05 -4.35
CA GLU A 149 18.10 -5.16 -4.50
C GLU A 149 18.33 -4.84 -5.98
N GLY A 150 18.55 -3.56 -6.29
CA GLY A 150 18.67 -3.10 -7.68
C GLY A 150 17.36 -3.03 -8.47
N SER A 151 16.22 -3.41 -7.88
CA SER A 151 14.91 -3.23 -8.51
C SER A 151 14.48 -1.76 -8.55
N LYS A 152 13.40 -1.48 -9.30
CA LYS A 152 12.78 -0.13 -9.37
C LYS A 152 12.21 0.36 -8.02
N TYR A 153 12.06 -0.52 -7.04
CA TYR A 153 11.44 -0.19 -5.76
C TYR A 153 12.50 0.37 -4.80
N LYS A 154 12.29 1.58 -4.25
CA LYS A 154 13.10 2.01 -3.09
C LYS A 154 12.44 1.53 -1.80
N PHE A 155 13.16 0.72 -1.04
CA PHE A 155 12.77 0.18 0.26
C PHE A 155 13.90 0.36 1.27
N THR A 156 13.60 0.08 2.53
CA THR A 156 14.55 0.00 3.64
C THR A 156 14.50 -1.41 4.21
N ASP A 157 15.65 -2.05 4.35
CA ASP A 157 15.76 -3.35 5.01
C ASP A 157 15.63 -3.19 6.54
N LEU A 158 14.69 -3.91 7.13
CA LEU A 158 14.41 -3.98 8.57
C LEU A 158 14.55 -5.40 9.14
N SER A 159 15.17 -6.33 8.41
CA SER A 159 15.42 -7.72 8.84
C SER A 159 16.12 -7.80 10.21
N GLY A 160 17.02 -6.85 10.51
CA GLY A 160 17.71 -6.76 11.81
C GLY A 160 16.83 -6.32 12.99
N VAL A 161 15.59 -5.87 12.76
CA VAL A 161 14.71 -5.33 13.80
C VAL A 161 13.66 -6.36 14.20
N LYS A 162 13.73 -6.85 15.45
CA LYS A 162 12.81 -7.88 15.99
C LYS A 162 11.33 -7.61 15.74
N ARG A 163 10.89 -6.34 15.76
CA ARG A 163 9.50 -5.94 15.51
C ARG A 163 9.03 -6.23 14.08
N PHE A 164 9.96 -6.24 13.13
CA PHE A 164 9.74 -6.41 11.69
C PHE A 164 10.38 -7.70 11.16
N ALA A 165 10.71 -8.65 12.05
CA ALA A 165 11.28 -9.94 11.64
C ALA A 165 10.38 -10.69 10.64
N GLU A 166 9.05 -10.59 10.79
CA GLU A 166 8.08 -11.19 9.88
C GLU A 166 7.84 -10.35 8.60
N THR A 167 8.22 -9.07 8.59
CA THR A 167 8.02 -8.16 7.44
C THR A 167 9.26 -7.29 7.25
N PRO A 168 10.35 -7.85 6.69
CA PRO A 168 11.65 -7.18 6.67
C PRO A 168 11.75 -6.05 5.63
N MET A 169 10.96 -6.04 4.57
CA MET A 169 11.03 -5.01 3.52
C MET A 169 10.08 -3.84 3.82
N LEU A 170 10.60 -2.64 4.14
CA LEU A 170 9.77 -1.45 4.39
C LEU A 170 9.76 -0.49 3.21
N ILE A 171 8.57 -0.07 2.78
CA ILE A 171 8.37 0.98 1.78
C ILE A 171 7.68 2.19 2.42
N LYS A 172 8.34 3.36 2.36
CA LYS A 172 7.76 4.63 2.78
C LYS A 172 6.89 5.20 1.65
N ILE A 173 5.64 5.55 1.97
CA ILE A 173 4.72 6.12 1.00
C ILE A 173 4.86 7.63 1.02
N THR A 174 5.41 8.16 -0.07
CA THR A 174 5.57 9.60 -0.28
C THR A 174 4.74 10.12 -1.45
N SER A 175 4.28 9.25 -2.34
CA SER A 175 3.58 9.64 -3.57
C SER A 175 2.69 8.52 -4.10
N LYS A 176 1.79 8.86 -5.03
CA LYS A 176 0.92 7.91 -5.74
C LYS A 176 1.72 6.80 -6.44
N ARG A 177 2.93 7.09 -6.95
CA ARG A 177 3.82 6.08 -7.56
C ARG A 177 4.23 5.02 -6.55
N ARG A 178 4.51 5.41 -5.30
CA ARG A 178 4.85 4.45 -4.22
C ARG A 178 3.68 3.54 -3.89
N VAL A 179 2.45 4.05 -3.92
CA VAL A 179 1.25 3.23 -3.70
C VAL A 179 1.11 2.17 -4.79
N LYS A 180 1.33 2.52 -6.06
CA LYS A 180 1.33 1.56 -7.18
C LYS A 180 2.35 0.44 -6.97
N TYR A 181 3.56 0.76 -6.52
CA TYR A 181 4.57 -0.25 -6.22
C TYR A 181 4.18 -1.18 -5.08
N VAL A 182 3.53 -0.65 -4.05
CA VAL A 182 2.98 -1.48 -2.97
C VAL A 182 1.89 -2.41 -3.53
N TYR A 183 1.07 -1.97 -4.48
CA TYR A 183 0.10 -2.85 -5.15
C TYR A 183 0.76 -3.95 -5.95
N GLU A 184 1.75 -3.62 -6.77
CA GLU A 184 2.49 -4.61 -7.55
C GLU A 184 3.08 -5.70 -6.64
N LEU A 185 3.74 -5.30 -5.55
CA LEU A 185 4.33 -6.23 -4.59
C LEU A 185 3.26 -7.05 -3.84
N LEU A 186 2.18 -6.42 -3.39
CA LEU A 186 1.06 -7.14 -2.75
C LEU A 186 0.39 -8.13 -3.71
N THR A 187 0.23 -7.77 -4.98
CA THR A 187 -0.32 -8.66 -6.02
C THR A 187 0.56 -9.89 -6.17
N VAL A 188 1.88 -9.71 -6.34
CA VAL A 188 2.83 -10.84 -6.42
C VAL A 188 2.73 -11.73 -5.19
N MET A 189 2.68 -11.14 -3.99
CA MET A 189 2.51 -11.91 -2.75
C MET A 189 1.19 -12.69 -2.71
N PHE A 190 0.08 -12.07 -3.14
CA PHE A 190 -1.23 -12.69 -3.17
C PHE A 190 -1.34 -13.81 -4.20
N GLU A 191 -0.74 -13.63 -5.38
CA GLU A 191 -0.64 -14.66 -6.42
C GLU A 191 0.15 -15.87 -5.93
N ASN A 192 1.32 -15.64 -5.33
CA ASN A 192 2.13 -16.71 -4.72
C ASN A 192 1.39 -17.46 -3.61
N ALA A 193 0.45 -16.79 -2.93
CA ALA A 193 -0.37 -17.38 -1.88
C ALA A 193 -1.68 -18.03 -2.40
N GLY A 194 -1.92 -18.00 -3.72
CA GLY A 194 -3.13 -18.55 -4.33
C GLY A 194 -4.40 -17.75 -4.03
N VAL A 195 -4.29 -16.47 -3.70
CA VAL A 195 -5.46 -15.59 -3.49
C VAL A 195 -6.03 -15.20 -4.85
N PRO A 196 -7.32 -15.45 -5.10
CA PRO A 196 -7.94 -15.09 -6.37
C PRO A 196 -7.90 -13.58 -6.63
N GLU A 197 -8.03 -13.20 -7.89
CA GLU A 197 -8.15 -11.80 -8.28
C GLU A 197 -9.38 -11.12 -7.65
N ALA A 198 -9.25 -9.82 -7.40
CA ALA A 198 -10.15 -9.02 -6.55
C ALA A 198 -11.62 -9.38 -6.76
N ALA A 199 -12.22 -10.01 -5.76
CA ALA A 199 -13.56 -10.58 -5.88
C ALA A 199 -14.68 -9.57 -5.55
N LYS A 200 -14.34 -8.43 -4.93
CA LYS A 200 -15.34 -7.50 -4.38
C LYS A 200 -14.91 -6.05 -4.56
N GLU A 201 -15.80 -5.24 -5.13
CA GLU A 201 -15.70 -3.78 -5.01
C GLU A 201 -15.97 -3.38 -3.56
N VAL A 202 -14.91 -2.98 -2.85
CA VAL A 202 -15.02 -2.44 -1.50
C VAL A 202 -14.87 -0.93 -1.60
N LYS A 203 -15.83 -0.17 -1.06
CA LYS A 203 -15.67 1.27 -0.86
C LYS A 203 -15.50 1.50 0.63
N LEU A 204 -14.48 2.26 1.00
CA LEU A 204 -14.23 2.66 2.39
C LEU A 204 -14.67 4.10 2.57
N ASP A 205 -15.27 4.38 3.73
CA ASP A 205 -15.66 5.72 4.11
C ASP A 205 -14.45 6.64 4.29
N LYS A 206 -14.63 7.92 3.99
CA LYS A 206 -13.60 8.94 4.19
C LYS A 206 -13.29 9.07 5.68
N ILE A 207 -12.00 9.08 6.00
CA ILE A 207 -11.53 9.23 7.38
C ILE A 207 -11.77 10.67 7.84
N PRO A 208 -12.47 10.89 8.97
CA PRO A 208 -12.70 12.23 9.48
C PRO A 208 -11.40 12.84 10.03
N ALA A 209 -11.16 14.10 9.67
CA ALA A 209 -10.13 14.92 10.30
C ALA A 209 -10.62 15.35 11.69
N LEU A 210 -9.91 14.92 12.74
CA LEU A 210 -10.28 15.17 14.13
C LEU A 210 -9.17 15.92 14.84
N GLY A 211 -9.53 16.95 15.61
CA GLY A 211 -8.59 17.66 16.46
C GLY A 211 -8.11 16.81 17.64
N ARG A 212 -6.93 17.15 18.18
CA ARG A 212 -6.30 16.45 19.32
C ARG A 212 -7.23 16.25 20.51
N ARG A 213 -8.00 17.28 20.89
CA ARG A 213 -8.94 17.20 22.03
C ARG A 213 -10.04 16.16 21.81
N ALA A 214 -10.59 16.08 20.58
CA ALA A 214 -11.57 15.07 20.23
C ALA A 214 -10.97 13.66 20.27
N LEU A 215 -9.73 13.50 19.83
CA LEU A 215 -9.01 12.22 19.84
C LEU A 215 -8.67 11.74 21.27
N ILE A 216 -8.32 12.67 22.17
CA ILE A 216 -8.14 12.37 23.60
C ILE A 216 -9.46 11.90 24.21
N ASN A 217 -10.56 12.64 23.97
CA ASN A 217 -11.89 12.29 24.48
C ASN A 217 -12.38 10.93 23.97
N ARG A 218 -12.03 10.57 22.72
CA ARG A 218 -12.32 9.25 22.13
C ARG A 218 -11.38 8.13 22.63
N GLY A 219 -10.41 8.43 23.48
CA GLY A 219 -9.43 7.46 23.97
C GLY A 219 -8.45 6.96 22.90
N LEU A 220 -8.32 7.66 21.77
CA LEU A 220 -7.39 7.33 20.69
C LEU A 220 -5.98 7.88 20.95
N ILE A 221 -5.84 8.79 21.92
CA ILE A 221 -4.56 9.31 22.42
C ILE A 221 -4.51 9.05 23.92
N LYS A 222 -3.48 8.34 24.37
CA LYS A 222 -3.21 8.16 25.79
C LYS A 222 -2.28 9.26 26.27
N VAL A 223 -2.64 9.91 27.37
CA VAL A 223 -1.80 10.92 28.02
C VAL A 223 -1.15 10.28 29.23
N THR A 224 0.17 10.33 29.31
CA THR A 224 0.94 9.78 30.43
C THR A 224 1.81 10.87 31.02
N ASP A 225 1.64 11.14 32.31
CA ASP A 225 2.45 12.10 33.04
C ASP A 225 3.61 11.38 33.73
N ARG A 226 4.85 11.67 33.31
CA ARG A 226 6.04 11.04 33.91
C ARG A 226 6.26 11.47 35.36
N THR A 227 5.76 12.63 35.77
CA THR A 227 5.97 13.17 37.12
C THR A 227 5.13 12.42 38.15
N LYS A 228 3.94 11.95 37.79
CA LYS A 228 3.06 11.15 38.66
C LYS A 228 3.51 9.69 38.83
N ALA A 229 4.14 9.11 37.81
CA ALA A 229 4.53 7.69 37.80
C ALA A 229 5.69 7.33 38.76
N LYS A 230 6.45 8.32 39.27
CA LYS A 230 7.61 8.09 40.15
C LYS A 230 7.28 8.22 41.65
N LYS A 231 6.02 8.47 42.00
CA LYS A 231 5.58 8.78 43.38
C LYS A 231 4.76 7.66 44.05
N SER A 232 4.76 6.45 43.48
CA SER A 232 4.13 5.25 44.05
C SER A 232 5.15 4.20 44.42
#